data_AF-A0A1Z4IJM6-F1
#
_entry.id   AF-A0A1Z4IJM6-F1
#
_cell.length_a   1.000
_cell.length_b   1.000
_cell.length_c   1.000
_cell.angle_alpha   90.00
_cell.angle_beta   90.00
_cell.angle_gamma   90.00
#
_symmetry.space_group_name_H-M   'P 1'
#
loop_
_entity.id
_entity.type
_entity.pdbx_description
1 polymer ?
#
loop_
_entity_poly.entity_id
_entity_poly.type
_entity_poly.pdbx_seq_one_letter_code
_entity_poly.pdbx_strand_id
1 'polypeptide(L)'
;MNLFSSATSPNRSQDNNEVLVNVIVKQEADGRTVAIVPGLPELQVEASDRSTALAQLQQRLETHLAGAEIVSLSVKLPSTEQKNPWLAMAGVFKDDPQFEQMLEAIENYRHELDQSTKDTFMQE
;
A
#
# COMPACT_ATOMS: atom_id res chain seq x y z
N MET A 1 15.02 -12.61 -15.10
CA MET A 1 13.68 -12.10 -14.77
C MET A 1 13.47 -12.31 -13.28
N ASN A 2 13.53 -11.24 -12.48
CA ASN A 2 13.34 -11.33 -11.03
C ASN A 2 11.85 -11.36 -10.73
N LEU A 3 11.39 -12.47 -10.15
CA LEU A 3 10.06 -12.62 -9.60
C LEU A 3 10.03 -11.94 -8.23
N PHE A 4 9.33 -10.81 -8.13
CA PHE A 4 8.96 -10.26 -6.82
C PHE A 4 7.94 -11.20 -6.19
N SER A 5 8.41 -12.10 -5.32
CA SER A 5 7.52 -12.84 -4.42
C SER A 5 6.93 -11.83 -3.42
N SER A 6 5.63 -11.61 -3.53
CA SER A 6 4.83 -10.92 -2.52
C SER A 6 5.03 -11.63 -1.18
N ALA A 7 5.75 -11.00 -0.25
CA ALA A 7 5.86 -11.49 1.11
C ALA A 7 4.50 -11.33 1.79
N THR A 8 3.74 -12.42 1.85
CA THR A 8 2.60 -12.61 2.74
C THR A 8 3.01 -12.19 4.15
N SER A 9 2.36 -11.16 4.68
CA SER A 9 2.54 -10.73 6.07
C SER A 9 2.11 -11.87 6.99
N PRO A 10 2.99 -12.43 7.85
CA PRO A 10 2.56 -13.41 8.81
C PRO A 10 1.69 -12.74 9.87
N ASN A 11 0.49 -13.31 9.98
CA ASN A 11 -0.54 -13.16 11.00
C ASN A 11 -0.03 -12.59 12.35
N ARG A 12 -0.54 -11.40 12.71
CA ARG A 12 -0.20 -10.64 13.92
C ARG A 12 -0.81 -11.31 15.14
N SER A 13 0.01 -11.95 15.96
CA SER A 13 -0.33 -12.20 17.37
C SER A 13 -0.48 -10.83 18.04
N GLN A 14 -1.66 -10.56 18.59
CA GLN A 14 -2.04 -9.26 19.09
C GLN A 14 -1.50 -9.05 20.51
N ASP A 15 -0.19 -8.78 20.62
CA ASP A 15 0.35 -7.99 21.71
C ASP A 15 0.16 -6.51 21.33
N ASN A 16 -0.71 -5.80 22.04
CA ASN A 16 -1.11 -4.42 21.72
C ASN A 16 0.03 -3.39 21.91
N ASN A 17 1.26 -3.82 22.22
CA ASN A 17 2.41 -2.95 22.49
C ASN A 17 3.61 -3.20 21.55
N GLU A 18 3.45 -3.99 20.48
CA GLU A 18 4.53 -4.23 19.51
C GLU A 18 4.37 -3.38 18.24
N VAL A 19 5.41 -2.60 17.94
CA VAL A 19 5.51 -1.77 16.73
C VAL A 19 6.57 -2.37 15.82
N LEU A 20 6.19 -2.69 14.59
CA LEU A 20 7.14 -3.11 13.56
C LEU A 20 7.93 -1.90 13.07
N VAL A 21 9.25 -1.95 13.24
CA VAL A 21 10.17 -0.91 12.79
C VAL A 21 11.01 -1.45 11.64
N ASN A 22 11.02 -0.73 10.51
CA ASN A 22 11.89 -1.05 9.39
C ASN A 22 13.33 -0.63 9.72
N VAL A 23 14.31 -1.49 9.43
CA VAL A 23 15.73 -1.28 9.73
C VAL A 23 16.56 -1.54 8.48
N ILE A 24 17.56 -0.70 8.24
CA ILE A 24 18.60 -0.93 7.23
C ILE A 24 19.76 -1.66 7.91
N VAL A 25 20.18 -2.78 7.32
CA VAL A 25 21.35 -3.54 7.77
C VAL A 25 22.40 -3.52 6.68
N LYS A 26 23.61 -3.05 7.01
CA LYS A 26 24.76 -2.98 6.11
C LYS A 26 25.88 -3.86 6.67
N GLN A 27 26.57 -4.58 5.80
CA GLN A 27 27.86 -5.20 6.16
C GLN A 27 28.99 -4.31 5.66
N GLU A 28 29.94 -4.04 6.54
CA GLU A 28 31.14 -3.26 6.27
C GLU A 28 32.28 -4.14 5.77
N ALA A 29 33.27 -3.52 5.13
CA ALA A 29 34.40 -4.22 4.52
C ALA A 29 35.29 -4.97 5.53
N ASP A 30 35.24 -4.58 6.82
CA ASP A 30 35.96 -5.21 7.93
C ASP A 30 35.18 -6.37 8.56
N GLY A 31 34.03 -6.75 7.99
CA GLY A 31 33.17 -7.83 8.47
C GLY A 31 32.18 -7.40 9.56
N ARG A 32 32.20 -6.13 9.99
CA ARG A 32 31.22 -5.62 10.95
C ARG A 32 29.87 -5.40 10.30
N THR A 33 28.83 -5.45 11.11
CA THR A 33 27.45 -5.18 10.70
C THR A 33 26.95 -3.91 11.37
N VAL A 34 26.44 -3.00 10.54
CA VAL A 34 25.82 -1.75 10.96
C VAL A 34 24.31 -1.85 10.75
N ALA A 35 23.53 -1.58 11.79
CA ALA A 35 22.07 -1.55 11.74
C ALA A 35 21.55 -0.14 12.07
N ILE A 36 20.63 0.39 11.26
CA ILE A 36 20.17 1.79 11.29
C ILE A 36 18.66 1.87 11.11
N VAL A 37 17.98 2.71 11.90
CA VAL A 37 16.57 3.06 11.66
C VAL A 37 16.49 4.20 10.63
N PRO A 38 15.78 4.03 9.49
CA PRO A 38 15.63 5.08 8.49
C PRO A 38 15.06 6.37 9.09
N GLY A 39 15.71 7.50 8.81
CA GLY A 39 15.27 8.82 9.28
C GLY A 39 15.66 9.17 10.72
N LEU A 40 16.24 8.22 11.48
CA LEU A 40 16.69 8.41 12.86
C LEU A 40 18.17 8.01 12.99
N PRO A 41 19.12 8.86 12.54
CA PRO A 41 20.55 8.53 12.53
C PRO A 41 21.12 8.27 13.94
N GLU A 42 20.50 8.79 14.99
CA GLU A 42 20.84 8.50 16.38
C GLU A 42 20.53 7.06 16.79
N LEU A 43 19.63 6.37 16.09
CA LEU A 43 19.29 4.96 16.26
C LEU A 43 20.06 4.10 15.27
N GLN A 44 21.38 4.09 15.49
CA GLN A 44 22.34 3.23 14.80
C GLN A 44 23.16 2.43 15.81
N VAL A 45 23.54 1.22 15.43
CA VAL A 45 24.50 0.38 16.17
C VAL A 45 25.44 -0.33 15.20
N GLU A 46 26.64 -0.64 15.67
CA GLU A 46 27.65 -1.40 14.95
C GLU A 46 28.08 -2.58 15.83
N ALA A 47 28.08 -3.78 15.26
CA ALA A 47 28.46 -5.00 15.96
C ALA A 47 29.22 -5.96 15.03
N SER A 48 29.80 -6.99 15.62
CA SER A 48 30.59 -8.01 14.92
C SER A 48 29.78 -8.85 13.94
N ASP A 49 28.47 -8.95 14.14
CA ASP A 49 27.58 -9.78 13.35
C ASP A 49 26.15 -9.22 13.34
N ARG A 50 25.34 -9.72 12.38
CA ARG A 50 23.95 -9.28 12.18
C ARG A 50 23.04 -9.52 13.38
N SER A 51 23.18 -10.65 14.07
CA SER A 51 22.31 -10.99 15.20
C SER A 51 22.55 -10.01 16.35
N THR A 52 23.82 -9.79 16.67
CA THR A 52 24.23 -8.85 17.72
C THR A 52 23.82 -7.42 17.37
N ALA A 53 24.00 -6.98 16.12
CA ALA A 53 23.58 -5.64 15.69
C ALA A 53 22.06 -5.44 15.85
N LEU A 54 21.25 -6.41 15.47
CA LEU A 54 19.79 -6.31 15.61
C LEU A 54 19.33 -6.32 17.07
N ALA A 55 19.92 -7.17 17.91
CA ALA A 55 19.60 -7.20 19.35
C ALA A 55 19.94 -5.88 20.05
N GLN A 56 21.11 -5.31 19.75
CA GLN A 56 21.51 -4.00 20.29
C GLN A 56 20.62 -2.87 19.78
N LEU A 57 20.25 -2.91 18.50
CA LEU A 57 19.35 -1.90 17.93
C LEU A 57 17.95 -1.98 18.56
N GLN A 58 17.43 -3.19 18.75
CA GLN A 58 16.15 -3.42 19.41
C GLN A 58 16.15 -2.85 20.82
N GLN A 59 17.15 -3.17 21.64
CA GLN A 59 17.26 -2.63 23.00
C GLN A 59 17.34 -1.10 23.00
N ARG A 60 18.07 -0.52 22.04
CA ARG A 60 18.19 0.93 21.90
C ARG A 60 16.86 1.58 21.49
N LEU A 61 16.12 0.96 20.59
CA LEU A 61 14.77 1.35 20.18
C LEU A 61 13.79 1.29 21.35
N GLU A 62 13.75 0.17 22.08
CA GLU A 62 12.87 0.00 23.25
C GLU A 62 13.17 1.05 24.32
N THR A 63 14.45 1.32 24.60
CA THR A 63 14.85 2.36 25.54
C THR A 63 14.42 3.75 25.07
N HIS A 64 14.58 4.04 23.78
CA HIS A 64 14.18 5.32 23.19
C HIS A 64 12.66 5.52 23.23
N LEU A 65 11.89 4.46 22.99
CA LEU A 65 10.43 4.48 22.99
C LEU A 65 9.80 4.41 24.39
N ALA A 66 10.49 3.85 25.38
CA ALA A 66 9.98 3.76 26.76
C ALA A 66 9.66 5.13 27.39
N GLY A 67 10.34 6.19 26.94
CA GLY A 67 10.10 7.58 27.37
C GLY A 67 9.42 8.46 26.32
N ALA A 68 9.01 7.90 25.17
CA ALA A 68 8.52 8.67 24.03
C ALA A 68 7.12 8.23 23.61
N GLU A 69 6.29 9.21 23.21
CA GLU A 69 4.97 8.95 22.64
C GLU A 69 5.05 9.06 21.10
N ILE A 70 4.57 8.03 20.40
CA ILE A 70 4.44 8.09 18.94
C ILE A 70 3.10 8.73 18.60
N VAL A 71 3.15 9.96 18.08
CA VAL A 71 1.94 10.70 17.66
C VAL A 71 1.90 10.85 16.13
N SER A 72 0.71 10.67 15.56
CA SER A 72 0.45 10.96 14.15
C SER A 72 0.08 12.42 13.99
N LEU A 73 0.86 13.17 13.19
CA LEU A 73 0.58 14.56 12.87
C LEU A 73 0.06 14.68 11.44
N SER A 74 -1.12 15.27 11.26
CA SER A 74 -1.64 15.62 9.94
C SER A 74 -0.88 16.82 9.38
N VAL A 75 -0.03 16.57 8.38
CA VAL A 75 0.66 17.62 7.63
C VAL A 75 -0.12 17.95 6.36
N LYS A 76 -0.31 19.24 6.09
CA LYS A 76 -0.87 19.70 4.82
C LYS A 76 0.21 19.56 3.75
N LEU A 77 0.01 18.67 2.79
CA LEU A 77 0.83 18.66 1.59
C LEU A 77 0.56 19.95 0.80
N PRO A 78 1.57 20.46 0.05
CA PRO A 78 1.32 21.49 -0.94
C PRO A 78 0.16 21.02 -1.81
N SER A 79 -0.88 21.84 -1.89
CA SER A 79 -2.03 21.56 -2.74
C SER A 79 -1.56 21.63 -4.19
N THR A 80 -1.00 20.54 -4.72
CA THR A 80 -1.38 20.21 -6.08
C THR A 80 -2.87 19.98 -5.96
N GLU A 81 -3.66 20.93 -6.44
CA GLU A 81 -5.02 20.63 -6.86
C GLU A 81 -4.87 19.44 -7.81
N GLN A 82 -4.91 18.23 -7.28
CA GLN A 82 -5.08 17.02 -8.04
C GLN A 82 -6.48 17.18 -8.61
N LYS A 83 -6.58 17.90 -9.73
CA LYS A 83 -7.77 17.95 -10.55
C LYS A 83 -8.18 16.49 -10.69
N ASN A 84 -9.30 16.14 -10.07
CA ASN A 84 -9.79 14.78 -10.09
C ASN A 84 -9.77 14.35 -11.57
N PRO A 85 -8.96 13.35 -11.97
CA PRO A 85 -8.79 13.03 -13.38
C PRO A 85 -10.12 12.64 -14.03
N TRP A 86 -11.10 12.19 -13.24
CA TRP A 86 -12.46 11.93 -13.69
C TRP A 86 -13.25 13.19 -14.07
N LEU A 87 -12.92 14.36 -13.50
CA LEU A 87 -13.53 15.63 -13.90
C LEU A 87 -13.12 16.05 -15.31
N ALA A 88 -11.93 15.64 -15.78
CA ALA A 88 -11.49 15.93 -17.15
C ALA A 88 -12.30 15.14 -18.20
N MET A 89 -12.96 14.06 -17.79
CA MET A 89 -13.71 13.16 -18.66
C MET A 89 -15.23 13.41 -18.60
N ALA A 90 -15.69 14.30 -17.72
CA ALA A 90 -17.11 14.56 -17.52
C ALA A 90 -17.74 15.17 -18.78
N GLY A 91 -18.72 14.47 -19.36
CA GLY A 91 -19.45 14.94 -20.54
C GLY A 91 -18.71 14.75 -21.88
N VAL A 92 -17.65 13.94 -21.92
CA VAL A 92 -16.84 13.73 -23.14
C VAL A 92 -17.66 13.21 -24.35
N PHE A 93 -18.78 12.53 -24.11
CA PHE A 93 -19.66 12.00 -25.15
C PHE A 93 -20.89 12.86 -25.46
N LYS A 94 -21.01 14.05 -24.86
CA LYS A 94 -22.22 14.88 -24.98
C LYS A 94 -22.56 15.25 -26.43
N ASP A 95 -21.53 15.57 -27.21
CA ASP A 95 -21.67 16.00 -28.62
C ASP A 95 -21.18 14.92 -29.60
N ASP A 96 -21.05 13.66 -29.14
CA ASP A 96 -20.64 12.55 -29.99
C ASP A 96 -21.81 12.14 -30.91
N PRO A 97 -21.67 12.23 -32.24
CA PRO A 97 -22.74 11.89 -33.18
C PRO A 97 -23.14 10.41 -33.15
N GLN A 98 -22.32 9.54 -32.57
CA GLN A 98 -22.58 8.12 -32.43
C GLN A 98 -23.23 7.75 -31.08
N PHE A 99 -23.42 8.72 -30.17
CA PHE A 99 -23.93 8.46 -28.83
C PHE A 99 -25.30 7.78 -28.84
N GLU A 100 -26.24 8.25 -29.68
CA GLU A 100 -27.58 7.68 -29.79
C GLU A 100 -27.56 6.24 -30.32
N GLN A 101 -26.72 5.95 -31.32
CA GLN A 101 -26.57 4.59 -31.86
C GLN A 101 -25.99 3.63 -30.82
N MET A 102 -25.07 4.11 -29.98
CA MET A 102 -24.51 3.34 -28.87
C MET A 102 -25.56 3.03 -27.81
N LEU A 103 -26.44 3.99 -27.46
CA LEU A 103 -27.55 3.75 -26.53
C LEU A 103 -28.55 2.71 -27.07
N GLU A 104 -28.92 2.81 -28.35
CA GLU A 104 -29.79 1.83 -29.01
C GLU A 104 -29.18 0.42 -28.97
N ALA A 105 -27.88 0.30 -29.23
CA ALA A 105 -27.17 -0.98 -29.16
C ALA A 105 -27.15 -1.56 -27.74
N ILE A 106 -26.96 -0.72 -26.71
CA ILE A 106 -27.01 -1.15 -25.30
C ILE A 106 -28.41 -1.64 -24.93
N GLU A 107 -29.46 -0.92 -25.34
CA GLU A 107 -30.84 -1.28 -25.02
C GLU A 107 -31.24 -2.60 -25.67
N ASN A 108 -30.90 -2.79 -26.95
CA ASN A 108 -31.14 -4.04 -27.66
C ASN A 108 -30.41 -5.21 -26.98
N TYR A 109 -29.15 -5.03 -26.61
CA TYR A 109 -28.38 -6.04 -25.89
C TYR A 109 -29.00 -6.37 -24.53
N ARG A 110 -29.52 -5.38 -23.80
CA ARG A 110 -30.21 -5.60 -22.52
C ARG A 110 -31.48 -6.42 -22.73
N HIS A 111 -32.29 -6.08 -23.73
CA HIS A 111 -33.50 -6.82 -24.04
C HIS A 111 -33.22 -8.28 -24.39
N GLU A 112 -32.21 -8.58 -25.21
CA GLU A 112 -31.81 -9.96 -25.52
C GLU A 112 -31.44 -10.75 -24.24
N LEU A 113 -30.67 -10.13 -23.35
CA LEU A 113 -30.28 -10.74 -22.09
C LEU A 113 -31.47 -10.96 -21.15
N ASP A 114 -32.38 -9.98 -21.05
CA ASP A 114 -33.58 -10.08 -20.23
C ASP A 114 -34.56 -11.16 -20.75
N GLN A 115 -34.68 -11.32 -22.08
CA GLN A 115 -35.49 -12.38 -22.67
C GLN A 115 -34.88 -13.76 -22.45
N SER A 116 -33.58 -13.94 -22.71
CA SER A 116 -32.89 -15.22 -22.45
C SER A 116 -32.93 -15.61 -20.97
N THR A 117 -32.84 -14.64 -20.07
CA THR A 117 -32.99 -14.85 -18.63
C THR A 117 -34.41 -15.31 -18.29
N LYS A 118 -35.46 -14.65 -18.81
CA LYS A 118 -36.86 -15.07 -18.62
C LYS A 118 -37.13 -16.46 -19.19
N ASP A 119 -36.63 -16.76 -20.38
CA ASP A 119 -36.79 -18.08 -21.02
C ASP A 119 -36.16 -19.20 -20.18
N THR A 120 -35.02 -18.91 -19.54
CA THR A 120 -34.37 -19.86 -18.62
C THR A 120 -35.21 -20.12 -17.36
N PHE A 121 -35.83 -19.08 -16.78
CA PHE A 121 -36.69 -19.21 -15.60
C PHE A 121 -38.08 -19.82 -15.88
N MET A 122 -38.50 -19.89 -17.14
CA MET A 122 -39.79 -20.49 -17.55
C MET A 122 -39.67 -21.96 -18.00
N GLN A 123 -38.45 -22.51 -18.01
CA GLN A 123 -38.16 -23.92 -18.36
C GLN A 123 -37.86 -24.82 -17.16
N GLU A 124 -37.86 -24.27 -15.93
CA GLU A 124 -37.87 -25.01 -14.65
C GLU A 124 -39.29 -25.15 -14.09
#